data_AF-A0A935VVY6-F1
#
_entry.id   AF-A0A935VVY6-F1
#
_cell.length_a   1.000
_cell.length_b   1.000
_cell.length_c   1.000
_cell.angle_alpha   90.00
_cell.angle_beta   90.00
_cell.angle_gamma   90.00
#
_symmetry.space_group_name_H-M   'P 1'
#
loop_
_entity.id
_entity.type
_entity.pdbx_description
1 polymer ?
#
loop_
_entity_poly.entity_id
_entity_poly.type
_entity_poly.pdbx_seq_one_letter_code
_entity_poly.pdbx_strand_id
1 'polypeptide(L)'
;MDNLYINILGFAVCAGVIIFSGTKLSFYGDKIADLTGMGKAWVGLILMASVTSLPELITGISAVAIVKAPDLAAGDIFGSCIFNLLILSVLDAKLKQPLFSMVKPSHIVAAIFGIILLTVAGMAIYLSDETPTILWISSFSFVLFGIYLGSIWGIFKYEHAALIESPHWKFQKPYPCSRP
;
A
#
# COMPACT_ATOMS: atom_id res chain seq x y z
N MET A 1 13.02 -1.54 -37.52
CA MET A 1 12.45 -0.37 -36.81
C MET A 1 10.97 -0.56 -36.50
N ASP A 2 10.24 -1.36 -37.29
CA ASP A 2 8.79 -1.60 -37.10
C ASP A 2 8.42 -2.20 -35.74
N ASN A 3 9.22 -3.12 -35.21
CA ASN A 3 8.99 -3.71 -33.87
C ASN A 3 9.08 -2.68 -32.74
N LEU A 4 9.89 -1.62 -32.89
CA LEU A 4 10.02 -0.58 -31.87
C LEU A 4 8.74 0.27 -31.82
N TYR A 5 8.20 0.66 -32.97
CA TYR A 5 6.94 1.40 -33.05
C TYR A 5 5.77 0.58 -32.52
N ILE A 6 5.73 -0.73 -32.80
CA ILE A 6 4.70 -1.64 -32.27
C ILE A 6 4.79 -1.74 -30.74
N ASN A 7 6.00 -1.88 -30.18
CA ASN A 7 6.19 -1.94 -28.72
C ASN A 7 5.84 -0.61 -28.04
N ILE A 8 6.23 0.53 -28.62
CA ILE A 8 5.89 1.86 -28.09
C ILE A 8 4.37 2.09 -28.15
N LEU A 9 3.72 1.72 -29.26
CA LEU A 9 2.28 1.81 -29.40
C LEU A 9 1.57 0.90 -28.39
N GLY A 10 2.04 -0.34 -28.24
CA GLY A 10 1.53 -1.28 -27.24
C GLY A 10 1.66 -0.73 -25.82
N PHE A 11 2.82 -0.17 -25.47
CA PHE A 11 3.03 0.48 -24.18
C PHE A 11 2.09 1.66 -23.96
N ALA A 12 1.93 2.54 -24.97
CA ALA A 12 1.04 3.69 -24.88
C ALA A 12 -0.44 3.29 -24.71
N VAL A 13 -0.88 2.25 -25.41
CA VAL A 13 -2.23 1.69 -25.26
C VAL A 13 -2.43 1.12 -23.86
N CYS A 14 -1.49 0.31 -23.37
CA CYS A 14 -1.54 -0.24 -22.01
C CYS A 14 -1.57 0.87 -20.95
N ALA A 15 -0.72 1.88 -21.08
CA ALA A 15 -0.70 3.03 -20.18
C ALA A 15 -2.06 3.78 -20.20
N GLY A 16 -2.63 4.02 -21.37
CA GLY A 16 -3.95 4.62 -21.51
C GLY A 16 -5.06 3.80 -20.84
N VAL A 17 -5.05 2.47 -21.03
CA VAL A 17 -5.99 1.55 -20.39
C VAL A 17 -5.85 1.56 -18.87
N ILE A 18 -4.62 1.58 -18.34
CA ILE A 18 -4.36 1.65 -16.90
C ILE A 18 -4.91 2.95 -16.31
N ILE A 19 -4.64 4.10 -16.95
CA ILE A 19 -5.12 5.42 -16.49
C ILE A 19 -6.65 5.46 -16.50
N PHE A 20 -7.28 4.97 -17.57
CA PHE A 20 -8.73 4.90 -17.68
C PHE A 20 -9.36 3.95 -16.64
N SER A 21 -8.73 2.80 -16.41
CA SER A 21 -9.22 1.82 -15.44
C SER A 21 -9.07 2.32 -14.01
N GLY A 22 -7.94 2.97 -13.67
CA GLY A 22 -7.71 3.54 -12.35
C GLY A 22 -8.71 4.65 -12.00
N THR A 23 -9.03 5.53 -12.94
CA THR A 23 -10.06 6.58 -12.73
C THR A 23 -11.46 5.99 -12.53
N LYS A 24 -11.83 4.95 -13.30
CA LYS A 24 -13.10 4.24 -13.11
C LYS A 24 -13.14 3.49 -11.78
N LEU A 25 -12.03 2.88 -11.37
CA LEU A 25 -11.95 2.15 -10.11
C LEU A 25 -12.24 3.03 -8.90
N SER A 26 -11.67 4.23 -8.84
CA SER A 26 -11.94 5.18 -7.77
C SER A 26 -13.42 5.57 -7.72
N PHE A 27 -14.04 5.82 -8.87
CA PHE A 27 -15.47 6.15 -8.97
C PHE A 27 -16.37 5.00 -8.51
N TYR A 28 -16.05 3.75 -8.88
CA TYR A 28 -16.80 2.59 -8.40
C TYR A 28 -16.54 2.30 -6.92
N GLY A 29 -15.33 2.56 -6.43
CA GLY A 29 -15.01 2.47 -5.00
C GLY A 29 -15.90 3.37 -4.14
N ASP A 30 -16.13 4.61 -4.56
CA ASP A 30 -17.06 5.52 -3.89
C ASP A 30 -18.50 5.00 -3.89
N LYS A 31 -18.96 4.40 -4.99
CA LYS A 31 -20.30 3.78 -5.07
C LYS A 31 -20.43 2.53 -4.21
N ILE A 32 -19.39 1.71 -4.15
CA ILE A 32 -19.37 0.51 -3.28
C ILE A 32 -19.43 0.95 -1.82
N ALA A 33 -18.71 2.00 -1.44
CA ALA A 33 -18.79 2.59 -0.11
C ALA A 33 -20.21 3.08 0.23
N ASP A 34 -20.87 3.79 -0.70
CA ASP A 34 -22.24 4.25 -0.51
C ASP A 34 -23.24 3.09 -0.32
N LEU A 35 -23.06 1.97 -1.02
CA LEU A 35 -23.94 0.80 -0.92
C LEU A 35 -23.67 -0.07 0.32
N THR A 36 -22.42 -0.16 0.74
CA THR A 36 -22.01 -0.99 1.89
C THR A 36 -22.12 -0.24 3.23
N GLY A 37 -22.31 1.08 3.20
CA GLY A 37 -22.29 1.94 4.39
C GLY A 37 -20.90 2.07 5.02
N MET A 38 -19.85 1.53 4.37
CA MET A 38 -18.46 1.71 4.76
C MET A 38 -17.98 3.09 4.31
N GLY A 39 -17.15 3.77 5.11
CA GLY A 39 -16.69 5.12 4.77
C GLY A 39 -15.91 5.13 3.44
N LYS A 40 -16.23 6.06 2.52
CA LYS A 40 -15.59 6.23 1.20
C LYS A 40 -14.06 6.22 1.27
N ALA A 41 -13.51 6.91 2.27
CA ALA A 41 -12.07 6.95 2.50
C ALA A 41 -11.46 5.58 2.80
N TRP A 42 -12.17 4.69 3.50
CA TRP A 42 -11.68 3.38 3.90
C TRP A 42 -11.71 2.38 2.73
N VAL A 43 -12.81 2.36 1.98
CA VAL A 43 -12.94 1.56 0.75
C VAL A 43 -11.98 2.05 -0.33
N GLY A 44 -11.85 3.36 -0.50
CA GLY A 44 -10.88 3.96 -1.40
C GLY A 44 -9.44 3.60 -1.04
N LEU A 45 -9.07 3.64 0.25
CA LEU A 45 -7.74 3.24 0.72
C LEU A 45 -7.42 1.79 0.36
N ILE A 46 -8.33 0.84 0.65
CA ILE A 46 -8.10 -0.59 0.38
C ILE A 46 -8.02 -0.86 -1.12
N LEU A 47 -8.93 -0.30 -1.91
CA LEU A 47 -8.93 -0.47 -3.37
C LEU A 47 -7.68 0.12 -4.00
N MET A 48 -7.29 1.32 -3.61
CA MET A 48 -6.08 1.97 -4.11
C MET A 48 -4.83 1.18 -3.73
N ALA A 49 -4.69 0.78 -2.45
CA ALA A 49 -3.58 -0.03 -1.97
C ALA A 49 -3.47 -1.37 -2.73
N SER A 50 -4.61 -2.02 -3.00
CA SER A 50 -4.64 -3.28 -3.74
C SER A 50 -4.15 -3.09 -5.18
N VAL A 51 -4.61 -2.04 -5.86
CA VAL A 51 -4.27 -1.80 -7.26
C VAL A 51 -2.85 -1.27 -7.46
N THR A 52 -2.31 -0.52 -6.50
CA THR A 52 -0.91 -0.09 -6.58
C THR A 52 0.07 -1.24 -6.34
N SER A 53 -0.28 -2.22 -5.52
CA SER A 53 0.63 -3.33 -5.17
C SER A 53 0.41 -4.64 -5.91
N LEU A 54 -0.69 -4.77 -6.66
CA LEU A 54 -0.91 -5.91 -7.53
C LEU A 54 0.16 -6.05 -8.64
N PRO A 55 0.56 -4.97 -9.35
CA PRO A 55 1.63 -5.05 -10.34
C PRO A 55 2.96 -5.51 -9.71
N GLU A 56 3.31 -4.94 -8.56
CA GLU A 56 4.52 -5.28 -7.80
C GLU A 56 4.54 -6.75 -7.38
N LEU A 57 3.40 -7.27 -6.95
CA LEU A 57 3.27 -8.68 -6.59
C LEU A 57 3.54 -9.58 -7.80
N ILE A 58 3.00 -9.23 -8.97
CA ILE A 58 3.18 -10.00 -10.20
C ILE A 58 4.64 -9.92 -10.69
N THR A 59 5.25 -8.74 -10.68
CA THR A 59 6.65 -8.54 -11.07
C THR A 59 7.59 -9.25 -10.11
N GLY A 60 7.36 -9.15 -8.80
CA GLY A 60 8.12 -9.86 -7.77
C GLY A 60 8.04 -11.38 -7.90
N ILE A 61 6.84 -11.94 -8.07
CA ILE A 61 6.66 -13.39 -8.29
C ILE A 61 7.37 -13.82 -9.58
N SER A 62 7.24 -13.04 -10.66
CA SER A 62 7.88 -13.35 -11.94
C SER A 62 9.41 -13.30 -11.83
N ALA A 63 9.96 -12.34 -11.10
CA ALA A 63 11.40 -12.21 -10.88
C ALA A 63 11.99 -13.42 -10.13
N VAL A 64 11.29 -13.93 -9.12
CA VAL A 64 11.73 -15.11 -8.36
C VAL A 64 11.46 -16.42 -9.13
N ALA A 65 10.25 -16.60 -9.66
CA ALA A 65 9.80 -17.87 -10.23
C ALA A 65 10.30 -18.12 -11.66
N ILE A 66 10.34 -17.08 -12.49
CA ILE A 66 10.68 -17.19 -13.92
C ILE A 66 12.13 -16.78 -14.15
N VAL A 67 12.51 -15.59 -13.67
CA VAL A 67 13.86 -15.02 -13.91
C VAL A 67 14.91 -15.63 -12.98
N LYS A 68 14.49 -16.22 -11.85
CA LYS A 68 15.37 -16.77 -10.79
C LYS A 68 16.36 -15.73 -10.25
N ALA A 69 15.93 -14.47 -10.21
CA ALA A 69 16.72 -13.34 -9.74
C ALA A 69 16.02 -12.72 -8.51
N PRO A 70 16.23 -13.24 -7.29
CA PRO A 70 15.62 -12.71 -6.09
C PRO A 70 16.06 -11.27 -5.78
N ASP A 71 17.28 -10.89 -6.17
CA ASP A 71 17.79 -9.52 -6.01
C ASP A 71 16.98 -8.50 -6.83
N LEU A 72 16.46 -8.93 -7.98
CA LEU A 72 15.58 -8.10 -8.80
C LEU A 72 14.23 -7.88 -8.11
N ALA A 73 13.67 -8.91 -7.48
CA ALA A 73 12.44 -8.80 -6.71
C ALA A 73 12.62 -7.88 -5.48
N ALA A 74 13.78 -7.97 -4.82
CA ALA A 74 14.12 -7.05 -3.75
C ALA A 74 14.20 -5.60 -4.25
N GLY A 75 14.91 -5.36 -5.35
CA GLY A 75 15.03 -4.04 -5.97
C GLY A 75 13.68 -3.43 -6.36
N ASP A 76 12.74 -4.24 -6.85
CA ASP A 76 11.37 -3.83 -7.19
C ASP A 76 10.60 -3.31 -5.96
N ILE A 77 10.61 -4.07 -4.86
CA ILE A 77 9.92 -3.72 -3.62
C ILE A 77 10.48 -2.41 -3.02
N PHE A 78 11.80 -2.29 -2.90
CA PHE A 78 12.42 -1.08 -2.36
C PHE A 78 12.24 0.13 -3.29
N GLY A 79 12.38 -0.09 -4.60
CA GLY A 79 12.18 0.94 -5.62
C GLY A 79 10.77 1.52 -5.60
N SER A 80 9.75 0.66 -5.50
CA SER A 80 8.36 1.09 -5.38
C SER A 80 8.06 1.82 -4.07
N CYS A 81 8.64 1.39 -2.94
CA CYS A 81 8.52 2.13 -1.68
C CYS A 81 9.06 3.57 -1.82
N ILE A 82 10.22 3.74 -2.46
CA ILE A 82 10.80 5.06 -2.73
C ILE A 82 9.92 5.86 -3.71
N PHE A 83 9.41 5.22 -4.76
CA PHE A 83 8.54 5.86 -5.75
C PHE A 83 7.23 6.36 -5.12
N ASN A 84 6.61 5.57 -4.25
CA ASN A 84 5.42 5.95 -3.50
C ASN A 84 5.70 7.16 -2.59
N LEU A 85 6.84 7.18 -1.89
CA LEU A 85 7.26 8.33 -1.09
C LEU A 85 7.55 9.56 -1.96
N LEU A 86 8.10 9.38 -3.15
CA LEU A 86 8.34 10.46 -4.11
C LEU A 86 7.02 11.08 -4.58
N ILE A 87 6.02 10.25 -4.93
CA ILE A 87 4.68 10.74 -5.29
C ILE A 87 4.09 11.56 -4.13
N LEU A 88 4.17 11.04 -2.90
CA LEU A 88 3.68 11.77 -1.73
C LEU A 88 4.43 13.09 -1.51
N SER A 89 5.75 13.11 -1.71
CA SER A 89 6.56 14.33 -1.60
C SER A 89 6.19 15.38 -2.66
N VAL A 90 5.96 14.95 -3.90
CA VAL A 90 5.50 15.85 -4.98
C VAL A 90 4.08 16.37 -4.71
N LEU A 91 3.20 15.54 -4.15
CA LEU A 91 1.86 15.95 -3.75
C LEU A 91 1.90 16.95 -2.59
N ASP A 92 2.72 16.70 -1.57
CA ASP A 92 2.91 17.59 -0.42
C ASP A 92 3.45 18.95 -0.86
N ALA A 93 4.41 18.99 -1.79
CA ALA A 93 4.94 20.23 -2.36
C ALA A 93 3.90 21.08 -3.11
N LYS A 94 2.83 20.47 -3.62
CA LYS A 94 1.72 21.17 -4.29
C LYS A 94 0.61 21.62 -3.34
N LEU A 95 0.61 21.12 -2.10
CA LEU A 95 -0.40 21.45 -1.10
C LEU A 95 0.03 22.67 -0.28
N LYS A 96 -0.93 23.51 0.11
CA LYS A 96 -0.67 24.71 0.92
C LYS A 96 -0.42 24.41 2.41
N GLN A 97 -0.62 23.17 2.82
CA GLN A 97 -0.56 22.71 4.20
C GLN A 97 0.11 21.33 4.25
N PRO A 98 0.98 21.08 5.25
CA PRO A 98 1.77 19.86 5.30
C PRO A 98 0.88 18.63 5.48
N LEU A 99 1.10 17.60 4.65
CA LEU A 99 0.33 16.35 4.66
C LEU A 99 0.28 15.75 6.06
N PHE A 100 1.40 15.81 6.79
CA PHE A 100 1.56 15.32 8.16
C PHE A 100 0.55 15.90 9.14
N SER A 101 0.07 17.13 8.93
CA SER A 101 -0.94 17.75 9.80
C SER A 101 -2.35 17.19 9.59
N MET A 102 -2.59 16.47 8.49
CA MET A 102 -3.88 15.84 8.14
C MET A 102 -3.89 14.33 8.39
N VAL A 103 -2.75 13.74 8.78
CA VAL A 103 -2.61 12.31 9.01
C VAL A 103 -3.24 11.91 10.34
N LYS A 104 -4.19 10.96 10.30
CA LYS A 104 -4.75 10.35 11.50
C LYS A 104 -3.70 9.53 12.25
N PRO A 105 -3.76 9.46 13.60
CA PRO A 105 -2.81 8.67 14.39
C PRO A 105 -2.72 7.19 13.99
N SER A 106 -3.79 6.62 13.42
CA SER A 106 -3.82 5.24 12.93
C SER A 106 -2.78 4.94 11.83
N HIS A 107 -2.43 5.93 11.00
CA HIS A 107 -1.44 5.73 9.95
C HIS A 107 0.01 5.71 10.47
N ILE A 108 0.26 6.30 11.64
CA ILE A 108 1.59 6.29 12.27
C ILE A 108 1.96 4.86 12.68
N VAL A 109 0.99 4.11 13.21
CA VAL A 109 1.18 2.70 13.59
C VAL A 109 1.54 1.85 12.37
N ALA A 110 0.82 2.02 11.26
CA ALA A 110 1.12 1.34 9.99
C ALA A 110 2.51 1.71 9.44
N ALA A 111 2.91 2.99 9.54
CA ALA A 111 4.24 3.44 9.11
C ALA A 111 5.36 2.81 9.94
N ILE A 112 5.20 2.72 11.28
CA ILE A 112 6.19 2.07 12.16
C ILE A 112 6.36 0.60 11.79
N PHE A 113 5.27 -0.14 11.63
CA PHE A 113 5.34 -1.55 11.21
C PHE A 113 5.97 -1.71 9.81
N GLY A 114 5.66 -0.80 8.89
CA GLY A 114 6.29 -0.76 7.56
C GLY A 114 7.80 -0.56 7.62
N ILE A 115 8.29 0.36 8.46
CA ILE A 115 9.72 0.60 8.68
C ILE A 115 10.40 -0.65 9.26
N ILE A 116 9.78 -1.29 10.26
CA ILE A 116 10.31 -2.53 10.86
C ILE A 116 10.41 -3.63 9.80
N LEU A 117 9.35 -3.84 9.01
CA LEU A 117 9.34 -4.85 7.94
C LEU A 117 10.41 -4.58 6.88
N LEU A 118 10.56 -3.33 6.42
CA LEU A 118 11.60 -2.95 5.47
C LEU A 118 13.00 -3.14 6.04
N THR A 119 13.20 -2.84 7.32
CA THR A 119 14.50 -3.01 7.99
C THR A 119 14.87 -4.49 8.10
N VAL A 120 13.92 -5.34 8.49
CA VAL A 120 14.13 -6.80 8.55
C VAL A 120 14.33 -7.38 7.15
N ALA A 121 13.60 -6.90 6.14
CA ALA A 121 13.80 -7.31 4.75
C ALA A 121 15.20 -6.92 4.24
N GLY A 122 15.66 -5.71 4.54
CA GLY A 122 17.03 -5.27 4.21
C GLY A 122 18.10 -6.09 4.92
N MET A 123 17.88 -6.42 6.20
CA MET A 123 18.78 -7.29 6.97
C MET A 123 18.81 -8.72 6.41
N ALA A 124 17.65 -9.25 5.98
CA ALA A 124 17.55 -10.57 5.36
C ALA A 124 18.34 -10.66 4.03
N ILE A 125 18.37 -9.56 3.25
CA ILE A 125 19.17 -9.47 2.02
C ILE A 125 20.65 -9.33 2.37
N TYR A 126 21.02 -8.51 3.35
CA TYR A 126 22.43 -8.33 3.74
C TYR A 126 23.06 -9.62 4.28
N LEU A 127 22.28 -10.45 5.00
CA LEU A 127 22.72 -11.72 5.56
C LEU A 127 22.42 -12.92 4.63
N SER A 128 22.09 -12.69 3.35
CA SER A 128 21.68 -13.74 2.43
C SER A 128 22.76 -14.82 2.22
N ASP A 129 24.04 -14.43 2.26
CA ASP A 129 25.18 -15.33 2.02
C ASP A 129 25.49 -16.29 3.19
N GLU A 130 25.08 -15.97 4.42
CA GLU A 130 25.49 -16.67 5.65
C GLU A 130 24.40 -17.60 6.20
N THR A 131 23.26 -17.76 5.51
CA THR A 131 22.10 -18.45 6.07
C THR A 131 21.89 -19.84 5.48
N PRO A 132 21.76 -20.89 6.31
CA PRO A 132 21.47 -22.22 5.80
C PRO A 132 20.06 -22.22 5.20
N THR A 133 19.98 -22.39 3.88
CA THR A 133 18.72 -22.58 3.16
C THR A 133 18.13 -23.93 3.54
N ILE A 134 17.12 -23.93 4.41
CA ILE A 134 16.29 -25.11 4.65
C ILE A 134 15.22 -25.15 3.57
N LEU A 135 15.35 -26.13 2.68
CA LEU A 135 14.30 -26.48 1.71
C LEU A 135 13.85 -25.30 0.83
N TRP A 136 14.79 -24.65 0.11
CA TRP A 136 14.50 -23.54 -0.83
C TRP A 136 13.91 -22.25 -0.22
N ILE A 137 13.71 -22.19 1.10
CA ILE A 137 13.20 -21.00 1.80
C ILE A 137 14.17 -20.59 2.92
N SER A 138 14.51 -19.30 2.96
CA SER A 138 15.34 -18.77 4.05
C SER A 138 14.52 -18.67 5.34
N SER A 139 15.13 -18.94 6.50
CA SER A 139 14.52 -18.72 7.82
C SER A 139 13.96 -17.30 7.98
N PHE A 140 14.52 -16.32 7.26
CA PHE A 140 14.05 -14.94 7.23
C PHE A 140 12.65 -14.78 6.65
N SER A 141 12.20 -15.63 5.70
CA SER A 141 10.84 -15.56 5.16
C SER A 141 9.78 -15.89 6.22
N PHE A 142 10.06 -16.83 7.13
CA PHE A 142 9.17 -17.15 8.24
C PHE A 142 9.12 -16.01 9.27
N VAL A 143 10.26 -15.37 9.54
CA VAL A 143 10.33 -14.20 10.42
C VAL A 143 9.54 -13.04 9.83
N LEU A 144 9.74 -12.73 8.55
CA LEU A 144 8.99 -11.68 7.85
C LEU A 144 7.49 -11.97 7.83
N PHE A 145 7.09 -13.20 7.55
CA PHE A 145 5.69 -13.61 7.59
C PHE A 145 5.08 -13.47 9.00
N GLY A 146 5.82 -13.87 10.03
CA GLY A 146 5.42 -13.71 11.43
C GLY A 146 5.27 -12.24 11.83
N ILE A 147 6.22 -11.38 11.47
CA ILE A 147 6.15 -9.94 11.74
C ILE A 147 5.00 -9.31 10.96
N TYR A 148 4.76 -9.71 9.72
CA TYR A 148 3.64 -9.22 8.92
C TYR A 148 2.29 -9.55 9.57
N LEU A 149 2.09 -10.81 9.99
CA LEU A 149 0.90 -11.21 10.74
C LEU A 149 0.76 -10.45 12.07
N GLY A 150 1.86 -10.28 12.81
CA GLY A 150 1.89 -9.48 14.03
C GLY A 150 1.54 -8.01 13.78
N SER A 151 1.97 -7.44 12.64
CA SER A 151 1.67 -6.08 12.22
C SER A 151 0.19 -5.90 11.90
N ILE A 152 -0.40 -6.83 11.14
CA ILE A 152 -1.85 -6.82 10.85
C ILE A 152 -2.65 -6.91 12.15
N TRP A 153 -2.28 -7.84 13.03
CA TRP A 153 -2.96 -8.02 14.31
C TRP A 153 -2.81 -6.80 15.22
N GLY A 154 -1.63 -6.20 15.26
CA GLY A 154 -1.34 -4.96 15.99
C GLY A 154 -2.18 -3.80 15.48
N ILE A 155 -2.19 -3.55 14.17
CA ILE A 155 -2.98 -2.48 13.54
C ILE A 155 -4.47 -2.69 13.83
N PHE A 156 -4.99 -3.92 13.66
CA PHE A 156 -6.38 -4.24 13.97
C PHE A 156 -6.72 -3.95 15.44
N LYS A 157 -5.84 -4.32 16.37
CA LYS A 157 -6.04 -4.08 17.80
C LYS A 157 -5.98 -2.59 18.16
N TYR A 158 -5.09 -1.82 17.55
CA TYR A 158 -5.00 -0.36 17.72
C TYR A 158 -6.25 0.34 17.17
N GLU A 159 -6.73 -0.06 15.99
CA GLU A 159 -7.93 0.51 15.38
C GLU A 159 -9.18 0.14 16.19
N HIS A 160 -9.30 -1.10 16.67
CA HIS A 160 -10.39 -1.52 17.56
C HIS A 160 -10.36 -0.82 18.91
N ALA A 161 -9.19 -0.64 19.53
CA ALA A 161 -9.06 0.07 20.79
C ALA A 161 -9.46 1.55 20.64
N ALA A 162 -9.05 2.20 19.55
CA ALA A 162 -9.44 3.57 19.23
C ALA A 162 -10.95 3.74 19.00
N LEU A 163 -11.61 2.74 18.39
CA LEU A 163 -13.07 2.73 18.19
C LEU A 163 -13.86 2.54 19.50
N ILE A 164 -13.28 1.83 20.48
CA ILE A 164 -13.90 1.59 21.80
C ILE A 164 -13.73 2.80 22.72
N GLU A 165 -12.58 3.48 22.64
CA GLU A 165 -12.26 4.65 23.48
C GLU A 165 -12.97 5.94 23.02
N SER A 166 -13.29 6.05 21.73
CA SER A 166 -14.08 7.15 21.15
C SER A 166 -15.35 6.66 20.45
N PRO A 167 -16.41 6.28 21.21
CA PRO A 167 -17.69 5.96 20.62
C PRO A 167 -18.25 7.19 19.90
N HIS A 168 -18.19 7.18 18.57
CA HIS A 168 -18.69 8.23 17.68
C HIS A 168 -20.20 8.50 17.85
N TRP A 169 -20.95 7.61 18.52
CA TRP A 169 -22.34 7.86 18.92
C TRP A 169 -22.50 8.95 20.00
N LYS A 170 -21.44 9.30 20.75
CA LYS A 170 -21.51 10.34 21.79
C LYS A 170 -21.31 11.78 21.27
N PHE A 171 -20.99 11.99 19.99
CA PHE A 171 -20.75 13.32 19.43
C PHE A 171 -21.62 13.68 18.20
N GLN A 172 -22.77 13.01 18.01
CA GLN A 172 -23.87 13.61 17.25
C GLN A 172 -24.63 14.57 18.17
N LYS A 173 -24.10 15.78 18.39
CA LYS A 173 -24.97 16.89 18.80
C LYS A 173 -25.82 17.25 17.56
N PRO A 174 -27.16 17.20 17.64
CA PRO A 174 -28.00 17.61 16.53
C PRO A 174 -27.69 19.07 16.21
N TYR A 175 -27.44 19.36 14.93
CA TYR A 175 -27.36 20.73 14.42
C TYR A 175 -28.55 21.54 14.97
N PRO A 176 -28.35 22.70 15.60
CA PRO A 176 -29.48 23.55 15.96
C PRO A 176 -30.14 24.00 14.66
N CYS A 177 -31.38 23.58 14.45
CA CYS A 177 -32.26 24.15 13.45
C CYS A 177 -32.41 25.64 13.74
N SER A 178 -31.61 26.47 13.07
CA SER A 178 -31.81 27.90 13.01
C SER A 178 -32.79 28.18 11.88
N ARG A 179 -34.06 28.34 12.22
CA ARG A 179 -35.01 29.11 11.41
C ARG A 179 -35.12 30.51 12.02
N PRO A 180 -35.11 31.54 11.19
CA PRO A 180 -36.12 32.58 11.23
C PRO A 180 -37.27 32.25 10.27
#